data_AF-A0A968K751-F1
#
_entry.id   AF-A0A968K751-F1
#
_cell.length_a   1.000
_cell.length_b   1.000
_cell.length_c   1.000
_cell.angle_alpha   90.00
_cell.angle_beta   90.00
_cell.angle_gamma   90.00
#
_symmetry.space_group_name_H-M   'P 1'
#
loop_
_entity.id
_entity.type
_entity.pdbx_description
1 polymer ?
#
loop_
_entity_poly.entity_id
_entity_poly.type
_entity_poly.pdbx_seq_one_letter_code
_entity_poly.pdbx_strand_id
1 'polypeptide(L)'
;MEKEEIKKVVREGYAKIAKQESSCCVPANSCCGSTDLAQDISKSIGYTEEELKAVPEGANLGLGCGNPVALASLKEGETVLDLGSGAGFDCFLA
;
A
#
# COMPACT_ATOMS: atom_id res chain seq x y z
N MET A 1 -8.44 -22.47 12.81
CA MET A 1 -7.93 -21.32 13.59
C MET A 1 -9.13 -20.51 14.04
N GLU A 2 -9.20 -20.15 15.31
CA GLU A 2 -10.28 -19.28 15.82
C GLU A 2 -10.23 -17.90 15.16
N LYS A 3 -11.38 -17.27 14.91
CA LYS A 3 -11.45 -15.96 14.19
C LYS A 3 -10.62 -14.87 14.86
N GLU A 4 -10.56 -14.87 16.19
CA GLU A 4 -9.80 -13.89 16.95
C GLU A 4 -8.29 -14.07 16.82
N GLU A 5 -7.81 -15.31 16.68
CA GLU A 5 -6.39 -15.58 16.42
C GLU A 5 -5.98 -15.08 15.03
N ILE A 6 -6.83 -15.24 14.01
CA ILE A 6 -6.54 -14.71 12.67
C ILE A 6 -6.41 -13.18 12.71
N LYS A 7 -7.36 -12.49 13.35
CA LYS A 7 -7.32 -11.03 13.48
C LYS A 7 -6.09 -10.56 14.23
N LYS A 8 -5.69 -11.29 15.28
CA LYS A 8 -4.49 -10.99 16.05
C LYS A 8 -3.24 -11.06 15.17
N VAL A 9 -3.08 -12.14 14.41
CA VAL A 9 -1.94 -12.31 13.48
C VAL A 9 -1.91 -11.19 12.43
N VAL A 10 -3.06 -10.84 11.84
CA VAL A 10 -3.16 -9.75 10.85
C VAL A 10 -2.76 -8.41 11.47
N ARG A 11 -3.28 -8.08 12.66
CA ARG A 11 -2.95 -6.83 13.37
C ARG A 11 -1.46 -6.77 13.73
N GLU A 12 -0.89 -7.86 14.21
CA GLU A 12 0.53 -7.93 14.53
C GLU A 12 1.42 -7.76 13.29
N GLY A 13 1.00 -8.31 12.15
CA GLY A 13 1.68 -8.11 10.86
C GLY A 13 1.76 -6.64 10.45
N TYR A 14 0.60 -5.96 10.35
CA TYR A 14 0.57 -4.54 9.99
C TYR A 14 1.22 -3.65 11.06
N ALA A 15 1.11 -3.98 12.35
CA ALA A 15 1.74 -3.22 13.43
C ALA A 15 3.27 -3.26 13.36
N LYS A 16 3.87 -4.37 12.91
CA LYS A 16 5.32 -4.45 12.71
C LYS A 16 5.77 -3.49 11.61
N ILE A 17 5.06 -3.47 10.49
CA ILE A 17 5.36 -2.60 9.36
C ILE A 17 5.23 -1.12 9.77
N ALA A 18 4.11 -0.75 10.41
CA ALA A 18 3.86 0.62 10.81
C ALA A 18 4.86 1.17 11.86
N LYS A 19 5.49 0.29 12.64
CA LYS A 19 6.50 0.66 13.66
C LYS A 19 7.92 0.67 13.11
N GLN A 20 8.15 0.10 11.93
CA GLN A 20 9.47 0.12 11.31
C GLN A 20 9.63 1.42 10.52
N GLU A 21 10.69 2.18 10.82
CA GLU A 21 11.08 3.37 10.06
C GLU A 21 11.63 3.02 8.65
N SER A 22 11.85 1.73 8.36
CA SER A 22 12.37 1.23 7.10
C SER A 22 11.60 -0.01 6.61
N SER A 23 11.14 0.04 5.36
CA SER A 23 10.43 -1.03 4.64
C SER A 23 11.10 -2.40 4.84
N CYS A 24 10.44 -3.30 5.58
CA CYS A 24 10.95 -4.62 5.94
C CYS A 24 10.35 -5.75 5.05
N CYS A 25 9.70 -5.39 3.96
CA CYS A 25 9.41 -6.35 2.89
C CYS A 25 10.69 -6.56 2.09
N VAL A 26 11.59 -7.47 2.56
CA VAL A 26 12.53 -8.36 1.82
C VAL A 26 13.66 -8.85 2.77
N PRO A 27 14.22 -10.07 2.58
CA PRO A 27 15.35 -10.58 3.36
C PRO A 27 16.55 -9.62 3.32
N ALA A 28 17.27 -9.54 4.43
CA ALA A 28 18.53 -8.82 4.53
C ALA A 28 19.52 -9.32 3.47
N ASN A 29 19.66 -8.57 2.36
CA ASN A 29 20.86 -8.45 1.52
C ASN A 29 20.53 -7.69 0.22
N SER A 30 20.67 -6.36 0.22
CA SER A 30 21.45 -5.62 -0.79
C SER A 30 21.22 -4.11 -0.63
N CYS A 31 22.32 -3.37 -0.71
CA CYS A 31 22.50 -1.96 -0.36
C CYS A 31 21.73 -0.91 -1.21
N CYS A 32 20.93 -1.29 -2.21
CA CYS A 32 20.30 -0.34 -3.14
C CYS A 32 19.07 -0.99 -3.81
N GLY A 33 17.82 -0.57 -3.54
CA GLY A 33 16.65 -1.06 -4.31
C GLY A 33 15.29 -1.13 -3.60
N SER A 34 15.09 -0.46 -2.47
CA SER A 34 13.85 -0.58 -1.67
C SER A 34 12.65 0.20 -2.22
N THR A 35 12.88 1.30 -2.95
CA THR A 35 11.82 2.04 -3.67
C THR A 35 11.32 1.29 -4.90
N ASP A 36 12.18 0.50 -5.53
CA ASP A 36 11.85 -0.18 -6.78
C ASP A 36 10.84 -1.30 -6.55
N LEU A 37 10.91 -2.05 -5.44
CA LEU A 37 9.97 -3.15 -5.20
C LEU A 37 8.53 -2.67 -4.97
N ALA A 38 8.31 -1.64 -4.15
CA ALA A 38 6.97 -1.12 -3.91
C ALA A 38 6.34 -0.55 -5.18
N GLN A 39 7.16 0.13 -5.99
CA GLN A 39 6.77 0.61 -7.32
C GLN A 39 6.46 -0.56 -8.27
N ASP A 40 7.32 -1.58 -8.33
CA ASP A 40 7.14 -2.75 -9.19
C ASP A 40 5.85 -3.51 -8.85
N ILE A 41 5.58 -3.72 -7.55
CA ILE A 41 4.32 -4.33 -7.09
C ILE A 41 3.13 -3.47 -7.58
N SER A 42 3.19 -2.15 -7.39
CA SER A 42 2.11 -1.25 -7.77
C SER A 42 1.89 -1.19 -9.28
N LYS A 43 2.96 -1.16 -10.07
CA LYS A 43 2.88 -1.26 -11.54
C LYS A 43 2.26 -2.60 -11.96
N SER A 44 2.64 -3.70 -11.30
CA SER A 44 2.12 -5.04 -11.62
C SER A 44 0.61 -5.18 -11.36
N ILE A 45 0.06 -4.41 -10.42
CA ILE A 45 -1.38 -4.38 -10.11
C ILE A 45 -2.14 -3.26 -10.82
N GLY A 46 -1.47 -2.51 -11.70
CA GLY A 46 -2.10 -1.61 -12.68
C GLY A 46 -2.08 -0.13 -12.33
N TYR A 47 -1.23 0.34 -11.42
CA TYR A 47 -0.99 1.77 -11.26
C TYR A 47 0.02 2.28 -12.31
N THR A 48 -0.24 3.48 -12.80
CA THR A 48 0.61 4.20 -13.77
C THR A 48 1.79 4.89 -13.10
N GLU A 49 2.79 5.29 -13.88
CA GLU A 49 3.92 6.05 -13.33
C GLU A 49 3.51 7.43 -12.84
N GLU A 50 2.50 8.02 -13.49
CA GLU A 50 1.92 9.30 -13.13
C GLU A 50 1.24 9.24 -11.76
N GLU A 51 0.43 8.20 -11.51
CA GLU A 51 -0.21 7.98 -10.19
C GLU A 51 0.84 7.74 -9.10
N LEU A 52 1.88 6.96 -9.38
CA LEU A 52 2.97 6.72 -8.42
C LEU A 52 3.75 7.98 -8.04
N LYS A 53 3.81 8.97 -8.95
CA LYS A 53 4.46 10.27 -8.71
C LYS A 53 3.53 11.30 -8.07
N ALA A 54 2.20 11.08 -8.14
CA ALA A 54 1.21 12.01 -7.62
C ALA A 54 1.01 11.91 -6.10
N VAL A 55 1.40 10.79 -5.48
CA VAL A 55 1.26 10.56 -4.04
C VAL A 55 2.48 11.06 -3.23
N PRO A 56 2.31 11.39 -1.94
CA PRO A 56 3.43 11.70 -1.06
C PRO A 56 4.45 10.56 -0.94
N GLU A 57 5.71 10.91 -0.68
CA GLU A 57 6.75 9.93 -0.37
C GLU A 57 6.33 9.07 0.85
N GLY A 58 6.53 7.75 0.75
CA GLY A 58 6.14 6.80 1.80
C GLY A 58 4.66 6.40 1.80
N ALA A 59 3.81 7.00 0.95
CA ALA A 59 2.41 6.57 0.81
C ALA A 59 2.31 5.16 0.20
N ASN A 60 3.23 4.79 -0.70
CA ASN A 60 3.28 3.47 -1.30
C ASN A 60 4.15 2.49 -0.48
N LEU A 61 3.49 1.62 0.29
CA LEU A 61 4.16 0.57 1.07
C LEU A 61 4.33 -0.76 0.31
N GLY A 62 3.79 -0.89 -0.91
CA GLY A 62 3.85 -2.14 -1.68
C GLY A 62 3.05 -3.31 -1.08
N LEU A 63 2.03 -3.02 -0.26
CA LEU A 63 1.21 -4.03 0.43
C LEU A 63 -0.16 -4.27 -0.22
N GLY A 64 -0.49 -3.49 -1.25
CA GLY A 64 -1.76 -3.58 -1.97
C GLY A 64 -1.83 -4.78 -2.91
N CYS A 65 -3.05 -5.23 -3.20
CA CYS A 65 -3.32 -6.36 -4.09
C CYS A 65 -4.19 -5.98 -5.31
N GLY A 66 -4.51 -4.71 -5.50
CA GLY A 66 -5.32 -4.21 -6.62
C GLY A 66 -5.28 -2.69 -6.73
N ASN A 67 -5.97 -2.15 -7.74
CA ASN A 67 -6.12 -0.72 -8.00
C ASN A 67 -7.61 -0.33 -7.91
N PRO A 68 -8.13 0.06 -6.73
CA PRO A 68 -9.54 0.39 -6.56
C PRO A 68 -9.95 1.69 -7.26
N VAL A 69 -9.04 2.67 -7.39
CA VAL A 69 -9.32 3.94 -8.07
C VAL A 69 -9.64 3.71 -9.55
N ALA A 70 -8.84 2.90 -10.23
CA ALA A 70 -9.09 2.54 -11.63
C ALA A 70 -10.39 1.73 -11.82
N LEU A 71 -10.78 0.92 -10.82
CA LEU A 71 -11.99 0.10 -10.87
C LEU A 71 -13.27 0.86 -10.52
N ALA A 72 -13.18 1.86 -9.63
CA ALA A 72 -14.34 2.55 -9.09
C ALA A 72 -14.94 3.61 -10.03
N SER A 73 -14.23 4.01 -11.09
CA SER A 73 -14.68 5.05 -12.04
C SER A 73 -15.15 6.33 -11.32
N LEU A 74 -14.37 6.74 -10.31
CA LEU A 74 -14.68 7.87 -9.43
C LEU A 74 -14.91 9.16 -10.23
N LYS A 75 -15.80 10.01 -9.71
CA LYS A 75 -16.10 11.33 -10.28
C LYS A 75 -15.85 12.43 -9.28
N GLU A 76 -15.46 13.59 -9.80
CA GLU A 76 -15.29 14.78 -8.99
C GLU A 76 -16.56 15.10 -8.20
N GLY A 77 -16.40 15.40 -6.91
CA GLY A 77 -17.50 15.67 -5.98
C GLY A 77 -18.06 14.44 -5.26
N GLU A 78 -17.62 13.22 -5.60
CA GLU A 78 -17.98 12.03 -4.83
C GLU A 78 -17.26 11.99 -3.48
N THR A 79 -17.89 11.35 -2.49
CA THR A 79 -17.27 11.10 -1.18
C THR A 79 -16.81 9.65 -1.11
N VAL A 80 -15.53 9.44 -0.83
CA VAL A 80 -14.89 8.12 -0.80
C VAL A 80 -14.50 7.73 0.63
N LEU A 81 -14.65 6.46 0.98
CA LEU A 81 -14.17 5.86 2.21
C LEU A 81 -13.24 4.69 1.89
N ASP A 82 -11.97 4.83 2.26
CA ASP A 82 -10.97 3.79 2.13
C ASP A 82 -10.85 2.98 3.43
N LEU A 83 -11.23 1.70 3.37
CA LEU A 83 -11.19 0.78 4.50
C LEU A 83 -9.89 -0.03 4.48
N GLY A 84 -8.94 0.39 5.32
CA GLY A 84 -7.61 -0.21 5.37
C GLY A 84 -6.57 0.61 4.61
N SER A 85 -6.72 1.93 4.61
CA SER A 85 -5.92 2.88 3.82
C SER A 85 -4.40 2.82 4.03
N GLY A 86 -3.92 2.24 5.13
CA GLY A 86 -2.50 2.17 5.44
C GLY A 86 -1.86 3.57 5.45
N ALA A 87 -0.81 3.76 4.64
CA ALA A 87 -0.16 5.06 4.47
C ALA A 87 -0.91 6.03 3.52
N GLY A 88 -2.09 5.64 3.04
CA GLY A 88 -3.02 6.52 2.32
C GLY A 88 -2.89 6.52 0.80
N PHE A 89 -2.22 5.53 0.20
CA PHE A 89 -1.96 5.50 -1.25
C PHE A 89 -3.22 5.76 -2.10
N ASP A 90 -4.29 4.99 -1.87
CA ASP A 90 -5.55 5.15 -2.61
C ASP A 90 -6.30 6.42 -2.22
N CYS A 91 -6.29 6.81 -0.93
CA CYS A 91 -6.87 8.07 -0.48
C CYS A 91 -6.28 9.31 -1.18
N PHE A 92 -4.98 9.30 -1.50
CA PHE A 92 -4.33 10.41 -2.19
C PHE A 92 -4.61 10.43 -3.70
N LEU A 93 -5.01 9.29 -4.27
CA LEU A 93 -5.34 9.17 -5.70
C LEU A 93 -6.83 9.37 -5.99
N ALA A 94 -7.69 9.18 -4.99
CA ALA A 94 -9.14 9.27 -5.10
C ALA A 94 -9.69 10.70 -5.20
#